data_AF-A0A809RJF1-F1
#
_entry.id   AF-A0A809RJF1-F1
#
_cell.length_a   1.000
_cell.length_b   1.000
_cell.length_c   1.000
_cell.angle_alpha   90.00
_cell.angle_beta   90.00
_cell.angle_gamma   90.00
#
_symmetry.space_group_name_H-M   'P 1'
#
loop_
_entity.id
_entity.type
_entity.pdbx_description
1 polymer ?
#
loop_
_entity_poly.entity_id
_entity_poly.type
_entity_poly.pdbx_seq_one_letter_code
_entity_poly.pdbx_strand_id
1 'polypeptide(L)'
;MVPQAVAAVMNAEASKEKSGKWKADSKSPKSSATGMTQFLDGSWIGVAVSSGTYLNDKCKQVGWLSQDDKDAWRFKKADGTYVTGPGLERNLKKLLAGARSASDKNLQKLLDLRYEPEFAIMTAMDYAKANLNGLRSKDYAIDDLNDTEKARIMYLCHHLGLADAVHFIQNTIPEEDVVVTNKKGKKVIKQNGAERLLTGQVGKAVALKKYVTPNDGSWVMGHRVWLQDFMNRTITPSAFACAGGKQHLHQVEEIRSPLLKITEKLKK
;
A
#
# COMPACT_ATOMS: atom_id res chain seq x y z
N MET A 1 5.91 11.29 11.66
CA MET A 1 6.38 10.52 10.49
C MET A 1 7.35 11.39 9.75
N VAL A 2 8.51 10.84 9.38
CA VAL A 2 9.60 11.59 8.79
C VAL A 2 9.42 11.63 7.26
N PRO A 3 9.34 12.82 6.62
CA PRO A 3 9.04 12.95 5.17
C PRO A 3 9.90 12.07 4.26
N GLN A 4 11.14 11.83 4.68
CA GLN A 4 12.13 10.98 4.01
C GLN A 4 11.64 9.54 3.84
N ALA A 5 10.85 9.02 4.79
CA ALA A 5 10.26 7.69 4.70
C ALA A 5 9.27 7.58 3.54
N VAL A 6 8.38 8.57 3.37
CA VAL A 6 7.43 8.59 2.26
C VAL A 6 8.13 8.87 0.93
N ALA A 7 9.13 9.74 0.91
CA ALA A 7 9.97 9.93 -0.27
C ALA A 7 10.67 8.62 -0.69
N ALA A 8 11.18 7.83 0.26
CA ALA A 8 11.78 6.53 -0.03
C ALA A 8 10.75 5.53 -0.59
N VAL A 9 9.53 5.49 -0.05
CA VAL A 9 8.43 4.67 -0.61
C VAL A 9 8.09 5.11 -2.04
N MET A 10 7.92 6.41 -2.28
CA MET A 10 7.69 6.95 -3.63
C MET A 10 8.83 6.57 -4.59
N ASN A 11 10.06 6.64 -4.11
CA ASN A 11 11.25 6.31 -4.90
C ASN A 11 11.31 4.82 -5.28
N ALA A 12 10.74 3.95 -4.45
CA ALA A 12 10.63 2.51 -4.70
C ALA A 12 9.49 2.16 -5.67
N GLU A 13 8.41 2.95 -5.68
CA GLU A 13 7.18 2.67 -6.44
C GLU A 13 7.12 3.38 -7.80
N ALA A 14 7.56 4.64 -7.87
CA ALA A 14 7.44 5.46 -9.06
C ALA A 14 8.40 5.00 -10.18
N SER A 15 7.88 4.98 -11.41
CA SER A 15 8.77 5.00 -12.58
C SER A 15 9.52 6.34 -12.61
N LYS A 16 10.74 6.31 -13.17
CA LYS A 16 11.60 7.50 -13.27
C LYS A 16 11.87 7.82 -14.73
N GLU A 17 11.97 9.10 -15.04
CA GLU A 17 12.56 9.58 -16.27
C GLU A 17 14.05 9.23 -16.32
N LYS A 18 14.70 9.34 -17.49
CA LYS A 18 16.15 9.17 -17.62
C LYS A 18 16.94 10.15 -16.72
N SER A 19 16.34 11.29 -16.40
CA SER A 19 16.86 12.31 -15.48
C SER A 19 16.81 11.89 -14.00
N GLY A 20 16.14 10.78 -13.67
CA GLY A 20 15.88 10.36 -12.28
C GLY A 20 14.62 10.97 -11.66
N LYS A 21 13.96 11.92 -12.34
CA LYS A 21 12.70 12.53 -11.86
C LYS A 21 11.58 11.51 -11.81
N TRP A 22 10.80 11.51 -10.72
CA TRP A 22 9.61 10.65 -10.61
C TRP A 22 8.54 11.04 -11.62
N LYS A 23 7.97 10.02 -12.27
CA LYS A 23 6.89 10.18 -13.24
C LYS A 23 5.54 10.19 -12.54
N ALA A 24 4.85 11.32 -12.57
CA ALA A 24 3.52 11.47 -12.01
C ALA A 24 2.47 10.59 -12.74
N ASP A 25 2.68 10.31 -14.01
CA ASP A 25 1.84 9.46 -14.86
C ASP A 25 2.23 7.96 -14.81
N SER A 26 3.03 7.54 -13.82
CA SER A 26 3.45 6.13 -13.65
C SER A 26 2.25 5.19 -13.58
N LYS A 27 2.29 4.09 -14.33
CA LYS A 27 1.23 3.07 -14.39
C LYS A 27 1.82 1.67 -14.41
N SER A 28 1.28 0.78 -13.59
CA SER A 28 1.60 -0.64 -13.69
C SER A 28 0.92 -1.26 -14.92
N PRO A 29 1.64 -2.06 -15.74
CA PRO A 29 1.03 -2.81 -16.83
C PRO A 29 0.19 -4.00 -16.35
N LYS A 30 0.36 -4.43 -15.10
CA LYS A 30 -0.26 -5.65 -14.54
C LYS A 30 -1.41 -5.37 -13.57
N SER A 31 -1.67 -4.12 -13.21
CA SER A 31 -2.68 -3.75 -12.23
C SER A 31 -3.24 -2.34 -12.46
N SER A 32 -4.08 -1.88 -11.53
CA SER A 32 -4.56 -0.51 -11.47
C SER A 32 -3.66 0.45 -10.71
N ALA A 33 -2.48 -0.01 -10.26
CA ALA A 33 -1.50 0.82 -9.59
C ALA A 33 -1.08 2.00 -10.46
N THR A 34 -1.21 3.21 -9.91
CA THR A 34 -1.12 4.48 -10.65
C THR A 34 -0.52 5.58 -9.79
N GLY A 35 0.19 6.52 -10.43
CA GLY A 35 0.79 7.67 -9.76
C GLY A 35 2.16 7.36 -9.16
N MET A 36 2.80 8.37 -8.56
CA MET A 36 4.13 8.22 -7.94
C MET A 36 4.15 7.28 -6.73
N THR A 37 2.98 6.90 -6.22
CA THR A 37 2.83 6.02 -5.06
C THR A 37 2.07 4.74 -5.41
N GLN A 38 1.85 4.46 -6.70
CA GLN A 38 1.30 3.20 -7.21
C GLN A 38 0.01 2.70 -6.53
N PHE A 39 -0.89 3.61 -6.10
CA PHE A 39 -2.15 3.22 -5.47
C PHE A 39 -3.06 2.44 -6.42
N LEU A 40 -3.59 1.30 -5.94
CA LEU A 40 -4.67 0.56 -6.58
C LEU A 40 -6.00 1.33 -6.49
N ASP A 41 -6.88 1.17 -7.49
CA ASP A 41 -8.20 1.83 -7.54
C ASP A 41 -8.97 1.65 -6.22
N GLY A 42 -8.99 0.42 -5.71
CA GLY A 42 -9.74 0.09 -4.51
C GLY A 42 -9.19 0.75 -3.25
N SER A 43 -7.86 0.81 -3.10
CA SER A 43 -7.23 1.45 -1.94
C SER A 43 -7.41 2.96 -1.99
N TRP A 44 -7.31 3.56 -3.19
CA TRP A 44 -7.56 4.98 -3.40
C TRP A 44 -8.99 5.39 -3.00
N ILE A 45 -10.00 4.63 -3.47
CA ILE A 45 -11.40 4.83 -3.07
C ILE A 45 -11.55 4.68 -1.55
N GLY A 46 -10.89 3.70 -0.94
CA GLY A 46 -10.91 3.49 0.51
C GLY A 46 -10.42 4.72 1.28
N VAL A 47 -9.29 5.31 0.87
CA VAL A 47 -8.76 6.54 1.49
C VAL A 47 -9.71 7.72 1.27
N ALA A 48 -10.28 7.86 0.07
CA ALA A 48 -11.21 8.94 -0.27
C ALA A 48 -12.48 8.96 0.60
N VAL A 49 -12.96 7.80 1.03
CA VAL A 49 -14.15 7.71 1.90
C VAL A 49 -13.82 7.58 3.39
N SER A 50 -12.53 7.57 3.75
CA SER A 50 -12.09 7.53 5.14
C SER A 50 -12.03 8.95 5.72
N SER A 51 -12.83 9.23 6.74
CA SER A 51 -12.88 10.55 7.37
C SER A 51 -11.52 10.95 7.96
N GLY A 52 -11.16 12.23 7.81
CA GLY A 52 -9.92 12.80 8.32
C GLY A 52 -8.70 12.61 7.42
N THR A 53 -8.89 12.07 6.20
CA THR A 53 -7.84 12.04 5.17
C THR A 53 -7.95 13.27 4.27
N TYR A 54 -6.82 13.70 3.72
CA TYR A 54 -6.73 14.81 2.77
C TYR A 54 -7.65 14.58 1.56
N LEU A 55 -7.66 13.36 1.02
CA LEU A 55 -8.48 13.02 -0.14
C LEU A 55 -9.99 13.09 0.18
N ASN A 56 -10.38 12.66 1.38
CA ASN A 56 -11.76 12.80 1.87
C ASN A 56 -12.18 14.26 1.99
N ASP A 57 -11.33 15.10 2.57
CA ASP A 57 -11.56 16.54 2.71
C ASP A 57 -11.73 17.21 1.34
N LYS A 58 -10.91 16.83 0.36
CA LYS A 58 -11.05 17.32 -1.02
C LYS A 58 -12.32 16.83 -1.70
N CYS A 59 -12.70 15.56 -1.55
CA CYS A 59 -13.98 15.06 -2.08
C CYS A 59 -15.19 15.81 -1.49
N LYS A 60 -15.16 16.19 -0.22
CA LYS A 60 -16.20 17.03 0.41
C LYS A 60 -16.19 18.44 -0.16
N GLN A 61 -15.01 19.06 -0.26
CA GLN A 61 -14.86 20.42 -0.78
C GLN A 61 -15.41 20.58 -2.20
N VAL A 62 -15.19 19.59 -3.07
CA VAL A 62 -15.69 19.62 -4.47
C VAL A 62 -17.12 19.08 -4.62
N GLY A 63 -17.79 18.74 -3.52
CA GLY A 63 -19.18 18.29 -3.50
C GLY A 63 -19.42 16.86 -4.01
N TRP A 64 -18.37 16.03 -4.09
CA TRP A 64 -18.51 14.61 -4.42
C TRP A 64 -18.93 13.78 -3.23
N LEU A 65 -18.47 14.11 -2.02
CA LEU A 65 -18.79 13.39 -0.80
C LEU A 65 -19.58 14.28 0.16
N SER A 66 -20.66 13.74 0.71
CA SER A 66 -21.48 14.41 1.74
C SER A 66 -22.11 13.36 2.64
N GLN A 67 -22.71 13.81 3.74
CA GLN A 67 -23.62 12.99 4.53
C GLN A 67 -25.07 13.28 4.12
N ASP A 68 -25.96 12.30 4.28
CA ASP A 68 -27.40 12.50 4.24
C ASP A 68 -27.95 12.93 5.61
N ASP A 69 -29.26 13.11 5.71
CA ASP A 69 -29.94 13.58 6.93
C ASP A 69 -29.87 12.59 8.11
N LYS A 70 -29.28 11.40 7.89
CA LYS A 70 -29.04 10.36 8.89
C LYS A 70 -27.54 10.16 9.15
N ASP A 71 -26.73 11.16 8.80
CA ASP A 71 -25.27 11.15 8.91
C ASP A 71 -24.57 10.03 8.11
N ALA A 72 -25.27 9.40 7.16
CA ALA A 72 -24.68 8.35 6.34
C ALA A 72 -23.93 8.94 5.15
N TRP A 73 -22.68 8.51 4.96
CA TRP A 73 -21.86 8.95 3.83
C TRP A 73 -22.45 8.53 2.48
N ARG A 74 -22.46 9.48 1.54
CA ARG A 74 -22.91 9.30 0.15
C ARG A 74 -21.98 9.99 -0.84
N PHE A 75 -21.84 9.40 -2.02
CA PHE A 75 -21.07 9.95 -3.13
C PHE A 75 -21.97 10.42 -4.27
N LYS A 76 -21.80 11.66 -4.73
CA LYS A 76 -22.57 12.25 -5.82
C LYS A 76 -21.97 11.89 -7.18
N LYS A 77 -22.69 11.10 -7.96
CA LYS A 77 -22.37 10.79 -9.35
C LYS A 77 -22.49 12.04 -10.24
N ALA A 78 -21.92 11.98 -11.43
CA ALA A 78 -21.95 13.07 -12.39
C ALA A 78 -23.37 13.39 -12.90
N ASP A 79 -24.28 12.40 -12.89
CA ASP A 79 -25.70 12.57 -13.22
C ASP A 79 -26.53 13.20 -12.08
N GLY A 80 -25.90 13.54 -10.95
CA GLY A 80 -26.54 14.16 -9.79
C GLY A 80 -27.15 13.16 -8.80
N THR A 81 -27.24 11.87 -9.14
CA THR A 81 -27.73 10.82 -8.22
C THR A 81 -26.62 10.36 -7.27
N TYR A 82 -26.97 9.61 -6.22
CA TYR A 82 -26.04 9.25 -5.16
C TYR A 82 -25.76 7.74 -5.08
N VAL A 83 -24.51 7.40 -4.79
CA VAL A 83 -24.12 6.09 -4.25
C VAL A 83 -24.15 6.19 -2.74
N THR A 84 -24.92 5.32 -2.09
CA THR A 84 -25.17 5.35 -0.64
C THR A 84 -24.92 3.98 0.00
N GLY A 85 -25.06 3.92 1.32
CA GLY A 85 -25.18 2.68 2.09
C GLY A 85 -23.91 2.22 2.81
N PRO A 86 -24.05 1.24 3.72
CA PRO A 86 -22.94 0.76 4.52
C PRO A 86 -21.85 0.12 3.64
N GLY A 87 -20.60 0.52 3.91
CA GLY A 87 -19.46 0.16 3.07
C GLY A 87 -19.48 0.89 1.73
N LEU A 88 -19.60 2.21 1.76
CA LEU A 88 -19.62 3.09 0.58
C LEU A 88 -18.49 2.77 -0.41
N GLU A 89 -17.28 2.51 0.09
CA GLU A 89 -16.13 2.05 -0.70
C GLU A 89 -16.48 0.86 -1.62
N ARG A 90 -17.12 -0.18 -1.07
CA ARG A 90 -17.51 -1.38 -1.82
C ARG A 90 -18.57 -1.06 -2.86
N ASN A 91 -19.47 -0.13 -2.58
CA ASN A 91 -20.49 0.28 -3.55
C ASN A 91 -19.88 1.10 -4.68
N LEU A 92 -18.92 1.99 -4.38
CA LEU A 92 -18.16 2.73 -5.40
C LEU A 92 -17.32 1.81 -6.29
N LYS A 93 -16.71 0.76 -5.73
CA LYS A 93 -15.98 -0.25 -6.51
C LYS A 93 -16.84 -0.94 -7.59
N LYS A 94 -18.17 -0.98 -7.44
CA LYS A 94 -19.07 -1.54 -8.48
C LYS A 94 -19.17 -0.66 -9.73
N LEU A 95 -18.76 0.61 -9.62
CA LEU A 95 -18.73 1.55 -10.74
C LEU A 95 -17.37 1.53 -11.48
N LEU A 96 -16.42 0.70 -11.06
CA LEU A 96 -15.18 0.49 -11.82
C LEU A 96 -15.50 -0.27 -13.11
N ALA A 97 -15.02 0.24 -14.24
CA ALA A 97 -15.20 -0.33 -15.57
C ALA A 97 -13.96 -1.09 -16.07
N GLY A 98 -12.93 -1.19 -15.23
CA GLY A 98 -11.63 -1.77 -15.55
C GLY A 98 -10.53 -1.16 -14.68
N ALA A 99 -9.28 -1.55 -14.92
CA ALA A 99 -8.15 -0.93 -14.22
C ALA A 99 -8.05 0.54 -14.58
N ARG A 100 -8.07 1.43 -13.57
CA ARG A 100 -7.96 2.90 -13.71
C ARG A 100 -9.15 3.55 -14.41
N SER A 101 -10.25 2.82 -14.61
CA SER A 101 -11.43 3.33 -15.28
C SER A 101 -12.69 3.15 -14.44
N ALA A 102 -13.56 4.15 -14.48
CA ALA A 102 -14.88 4.13 -13.86
C ALA A 102 -15.96 4.53 -14.86
N SER A 103 -17.16 3.95 -14.73
CA SER A 103 -18.31 4.31 -15.57
C SER A 103 -18.92 5.66 -15.21
N ASP A 104 -18.69 6.15 -13.98
CA ASP A 104 -19.13 7.47 -13.53
C ASP A 104 -18.00 8.50 -13.67
N LYS A 105 -18.32 9.68 -14.22
CA LYS A 105 -17.32 10.73 -14.50
C LYS A 105 -16.74 11.36 -13.23
N ASN A 106 -17.50 11.49 -12.13
CA ASN A 106 -16.95 12.03 -10.89
C ASN A 106 -16.03 11.02 -10.21
N LEU A 107 -16.39 9.73 -10.24
CA LEU A 107 -15.50 8.68 -9.76
C LEU A 107 -14.23 8.57 -10.64
N GLN A 108 -14.34 8.74 -11.96
CA GLN A 108 -13.15 8.80 -12.82
C GLN A 108 -12.24 9.96 -12.43
N LYS A 109 -12.80 11.17 -12.25
CA LYS A 109 -12.02 12.33 -11.78
C LYS A 109 -11.34 12.04 -10.44
N LEU A 110 -12.02 11.40 -9.50
CA LEU A 110 -11.43 10.96 -8.24
C LEU A 110 -10.24 10.01 -8.48
N LEU A 111 -10.37 9.01 -9.35
CA LEU A 111 -9.28 8.08 -9.68
C LEU A 111 -8.08 8.78 -10.34
N ASP A 112 -8.34 9.80 -11.17
CA ASP A 112 -7.31 10.54 -11.91
C ASP A 112 -6.49 11.48 -11.01
N LEU A 113 -6.99 11.83 -9.81
CA LEU A 113 -6.20 12.56 -8.82
C LEU A 113 -4.92 11.82 -8.39
N ARG A 114 -4.77 10.51 -8.69
CA ARG A 114 -3.49 9.79 -8.52
C ARG A 114 -2.36 10.32 -9.40
N TYR A 115 -2.68 10.96 -10.52
CA TYR A 115 -1.70 11.61 -11.38
C TYR A 115 -1.24 12.95 -10.85
N GLU A 116 -1.96 13.53 -9.88
CA GLU A 116 -1.63 14.82 -9.29
C GLU A 116 -0.66 14.63 -8.12
N PRO A 117 0.56 15.21 -8.17
CA PRO A 117 1.60 14.97 -7.17
C PRO A 117 1.18 15.22 -5.73
N GLU A 118 0.48 16.31 -5.47
CA GLU A 118 0.01 16.68 -4.13
C GLU A 118 -0.90 15.59 -3.56
N PHE A 119 -1.90 15.16 -4.32
CA PHE A 119 -2.85 14.14 -3.89
C PHE A 119 -2.18 12.79 -3.67
N ALA A 120 -1.25 12.40 -4.54
CA ALA A 120 -0.49 11.16 -4.36
C ALA A 120 0.32 11.16 -3.06
N ILE A 121 1.06 12.24 -2.78
CA ILE A 121 1.89 12.39 -1.59
C ILE A 121 1.04 12.41 -0.31
N MET A 122 0.02 13.27 -0.28
CA MET A 122 -0.83 13.42 0.90
C MET A 122 -1.60 12.14 1.22
N THR A 123 -2.14 11.47 0.19
CA THR A 123 -2.82 10.18 0.36
C THR A 123 -1.86 9.09 0.85
N ALA A 124 -0.61 9.06 0.37
CA ALA A 124 0.39 8.11 0.85
C ALA A 124 0.73 8.33 2.33
N MET A 125 0.85 9.58 2.77
CA MET A 125 1.06 9.92 4.18
C MET A 125 -0.11 9.45 5.06
N ASP A 126 -1.35 9.73 4.64
CA ASP A 126 -2.55 9.31 5.36
C ASP A 126 -2.68 7.79 5.42
N TYR A 127 -2.43 7.11 4.30
CA TYR A 127 -2.50 5.65 4.23
C TYR A 127 -1.43 4.98 5.08
N ALA A 128 -0.20 5.51 5.06
CA ALA A 128 0.86 5.05 5.93
C ALA A 128 0.50 5.24 7.42
N LYS A 129 -0.04 6.40 7.79
CA LYS A 129 -0.51 6.66 9.16
C LYS A 129 -1.63 5.71 9.57
N ALA A 130 -2.61 5.48 8.69
CA ALA A 130 -3.69 4.53 8.93
C ALA A 130 -3.18 3.10 9.15
N ASN A 131 -2.21 2.64 8.35
CA ASN A 131 -1.59 1.33 8.50
C ASN A 131 -0.81 1.19 9.80
N LEU A 132 0.02 2.18 10.16
CA LEU A 132 0.74 2.19 11.43
C LEU A 132 -0.22 2.20 12.62
N ASN A 133 -1.30 2.97 12.55
CA ASN A 133 -2.35 2.98 13.56
C ASN A 133 -3.07 1.63 13.65
N GLY A 134 -3.32 0.98 12.51
CA GLY A 134 -3.93 -0.35 12.45
C GLY A 134 -3.05 -1.46 13.03
N LEU A 135 -1.72 -1.31 12.95
CA LEU A 135 -0.80 -2.16 13.70
C LEU A 135 -0.79 -1.79 15.19
N ARG A 136 -0.77 -0.51 15.54
CA ARG A 136 -0.83 -0.08 16.95
C ARG A 136 -2.11 -0.57 17.65
N SER A 137 -3.26 -0.52 16.99
CA SER A 137 -4.53 -1.01 17.54
C SER A 137 -4.61 -2.54 17.66
N LYS A 138 -3.65 -3.25 17.07
CA LYS A 138 -3.41 -4.69 17.27
C LYS A 138 -2.26 -4.91 18.25
N ASP A 139 -1.94 -3.91 19.07
CA ASP A 139 -0.92 -3.86 20.12
C ASP A 139 0.54 -4.06 19.65
N TYR A 140 0.84 -3.87 18.37
CA TYR A 140 2.23 -3.94 17.90
C TYR A 140 3.03 -2.75 18.43
N ALA A 141 4.28 -3.00 18.86
CA ALA A 141 5.19 -1.98 19.42
C ALA A 141 5.76 -1.04 18.33
N ILE A 142 4.87 -0.37 17.60
CA ILE A 142 5.20 0.53 16.48
C ILE A 142 5.92 1.79 16.96
N ASP A 143 5.60 2.26 18.17
CA ASP A 143 6.18 3.49 18.69
C ASP A 143 7.67 3.31 19.06
N ASP A 144 8.10 2.08 19.37
CA ASP A 144 9.48 1.69 19.67
C ASP A 144 10.37 1.57 18.41
N LEU A 145 9.79 1.75 17.23
CA LEU A 145 10.53 1.69 15.97
C LEU A 145 11.19 3.04 15.66
N ASN A 146 12.43 3.01 15.17
CA ASN A 146 13.07 4.21 14.61
C ASN A 146 12.43 4.60 13.26
N ASP A 147 12.84 5.73 12.69
CA ASP A 147 12.23 6.26 11.47
C ASP A 147 12.45 5.36 10.25
N THR A 148 13.63 4.75 10.15
CA THR A 148 13.95 3.80 9.08
C THR A 148 13.13 2.51 9.20
N GLU A 149 12.94 2.03 10.43
CA GLU A 149 12.09 0.87 10.73
C GLU A 149 10.63 1.16 10.39
N LYS A 150 10.12 2.33 10.77
CA LYS A 150 8.78 2.80 10.40
C LYS A 150 8.63 2.87 8.88
N ALA A 151 9.63 3.38 8.15
CA ALA A 151 9.60 3.43 6.69
C ALA A 151 9.44 2.04 6.05
N ARG A 152 10.19 1.04 6.54
CA ARG A 152 10.09 -0.35 6.06
C ARG A 152 8.74 -0.99 6.39
N ILE A 153 8.20 -0.76 7.58
CA ILE A 153 6.86 -1.24 7.95
C ILE A 153 5.74 -0.54 7.16
N MET A 154 5.89 0.76 6.87
CA MET A 154 4.99 1.49 5.98
C MET A 154 5.01 0.88 4.57
N TYR A 155 6.21 0.61 4.02
CA TYR A 155 6.33 -0.06 2.73
C TYR A 155 5.71 -1.45 2.76
N LEU A 156 5.95 -2.26 3.81
CA LEU A 156 5.37 -3.60 3.98
C LEU A 156 3.84 -3.55 3.91
N CYS A 157 3.22 -2.64 4.67
CA CYS A 157 1.77 -2.48 4.68
C CYS A 157 1.22 -1.90 3.38
N HIS A 158 1.97 -1.01 2.73
CA HIS A 158 1.59 -0.48 1.42
C HIS A 158 1.59 -1.59 0.36
N HIS A 159 2.66 -2.40 0.36
CA HIS A 159 2.91 -3.43 -0.63
C HIS A 159 1.98 -4.64 -0.50
N LEU A 160 1.77 -5.13 0.73
CA LEU A 160 0.94 -6.32 1.00
C LEU A 160 -0.51 -5.97 1.39
N GLY A 161 -0.76 -4.74 1.82
CA GLY A 161 -1.95 -4.41 2.61
C GLY A 161 -1.76 -4.81 4.08
N LEU A 162 -2.53 -4.17 4.98
CA LEU A 162 -2.40 -4.36 6.43
C LEU A 162 -2.61 -5.82 6.88
N ALA A 163 -3.56 -6.54 6.28
CA ALA A 163 -3.88 -7.91 6.67
C ALA A 163 -2.72 -8.88 6.39
N ASP A 164 -2.19 -8.87 5.16
CA ASP A 164 -1.06 -9.73 4.81
C ASP A 164 0.24 -9.25 5.46
N ALA A 165 0.40 -7.95 5.75
CA ALA A 165 1.53 -7.46 6.54
C ALA A 165 1.52 -8.01 7.99
N VAL A 166 0.34 -8.13 8.62
CA VAL A 166 0.18 -8.81 9.91
C VAL A 166 0.62 -10.26 9.82
N HIS A 167 0.18 -10.99 8.79
CA HIS A 167 0.60 -12.38 8.57
C HIS A 167 2.11 -12.48 8.28
N PHE A 168 2.69 -11.51 7.58
CA PHE A 168 4.12 -11.45 7.34
C PHE A 168 4.89 -11.26 8.67
N ILE A 169 4.47 -10.32 9.52
CA ILE A 169 5.09 -10.08 10.82
C ILE A 169 5.03 -11.33 11.70
N GLN A 170 3.88 -12.02 11.72
CA GLN A 170 3.67 -13.20 12.55
C GLN A 170 4.26 -14.49 11.98
N ASN A 171 4.83 -14.44 10.77
CA ASN A 171 5.30 -15.61 10.03
C ASN A 171 4.19 -16.66 9.81
N THR A 172 2.99 -16.20 9.45
CA THR A 172 1.81 -17.04 9.21
C THR A 172 1.29 -16.93 7.78
N ILE A 173 2.11 -16.45 6.84
CA ILE A 173 1.76 -16.52 5.41
C ILE A 173 1.89 -17.99 4.98
N PRO A 174 0.85 -18.61 4.41
CA PRO A 174 0.90 -19.98 3.92
C PRO A 174 1.76 -20.07 2.64
N GLU A 175 2.26 -21.27 2.31
CA GLU A 175 2.95 -21.52 1.03
C GLU A 175 2.02 -21.19 -0.16
N GLU A 176 0.77 -21.68 -0.11
CA GLU A 176 -0.26 -21.52 -1.14
C GLU A 176 -1.48 -20.71 -0.65
N ASP A 177 -2.32 -20.24 -1.58
CA ASP A 177 -3.53 -19.48 -1.25
C ASP A 177 -4.50 -20.31 -0.38
N VAL A 178 -4.99 -19.72 0.71
CA VAL A 178 -6.06 -20.33 1.52
C VAL A 178 -7.40 -19.94 0.92
N VAL A 179 -8.13 -20.92 0.38
CA VAL A 179 -9.42 -20.73 -0.29
C VAL A 179 -10.56 -21.21 0.60
N VAL A 180 -11.60 -20.39 0.78
CA VAL A 180 -12.81 -20.74 1.53
C VAL A 180 -14.07 -20.54 0.67
N THR A 181 -15.14 -21.25 1.00
CA THR A 181 -16.44 -21.05 0.37
C THR A 181 -17.23 -19.98 1.15
N ASN A 182 -17.65 -18.92 0.48
CA ASN A 182 -18.47 -17.88 1.11
C ASN A 182 -19.93 -18.31 1.27
N LYS A 183 -20.74 -17.49 1.96
CA LYS A 183 -22.19 -17.75 2.19
C LYS A 183 -23.03 -17.94 0.92
N LYS A 184 -22.50 -17.57 -0.27
CA LYS A 184 -23.14 -17.74 -1.58
C LYS A 184 -22.61 -18.96 -2.35
N GLY A 185 -21.86 -19.85 -1.70
CA GLY A 185 -21.29 -21.04 -2.34
C GLY A 185 -20.07 -20.75 -3.23
N LYS A 186 -19.56 -19.51 -3.28
CA LYS A 186 -18.43 -19.15 -4.14
C LYS A 186 -17.10 -19.33 -3.40
N LYS A 187 -16.15 -20.04 -4.03
CA LYS A 187 -14.75 -20.11 -3.59
C LYS A 187 -14.09 -18.73 -3.69
N VAL A 188 -13.52 -18.27 -2.58
CA VAL A 188 -12.81 -16.99 -2.46
C VAL A 188 -11.50 -17.19 -1.71
N ILE A 189 -10.46 -16.45 -2.10
CA ILE A 189 -9.20 -16.42 -1.36
C ILE A 189 -9.44 -15.69 -0.05
N LYS A 190 -9.21 -16.40 1.07
CA LYS A 190 -9.23 -15.85 2.43
C LYS A 190 -7.90 -15.20 2.78
N GLN A 191 -6.80 -15.79 2.33
CA GLN A 191 -5.44 -15.33 2.58
C GLN A 191 -4.55 -15.70 1.40
N ASN A 192 -3.70 -14.77 0.95
CA ASN A 192 -2.77 -15.02 -0.15
C ASN A 192 -1.60 -15.90 0.33
N GLY A 193 -1.17 -16.82 -0.53
CA GLY A 193 0.02 -17.64 -0.34
C GLY A 193 1.30 -16.94 -0.78
N ALA A 194 2.42 -17.36 -0.21
CA ALA A 194 3.75 -16.85 -0.55
C ALA A 194 4.13 -17.11 -2.01
N GLU A 195 3.70 -18.25 -2.59
CA GLU A 195 3.92 -18.52 -4.02
C GLU A 195 3.32 -17.43 -4.91
N ARG A 196 2.05 -17.10 -4.66
CA ARG A 196 1.33 -16.07 -5.41
C ARG A 196 1.99 -14.70 -5.22
N LEU A 197 2.27 -14.34 -3.97
CA LEU A 197 2.85 -13.03 -3.63
C LEU A 197 4.20 -12.84 -4.30
N LEU A 198 5.12 -13.80 -4.18
CA LEU A 198 6.45 -13.69 -4.80
C LEU A 198 6.39 -13.78 -6.32
N THR A 199 5.60 -14.70 -6.87
CA THR A 199 5.45 -14.86 -8.33
C THR A 199 4.87 -13.61 -8.99
N GLY A 200 3.94 -12.92 -8.33
CA GLY A 200 3.40 -11.65 -8.83
C GLY A 200 4.47 -10.58 -9.06
N GLN A 201 5.54 -10.61 -8.26
CA GLN A 201 6.58 -9.59 -8.25
C GLN A 201 7.69 -9.88 -9.26
N VAL A 202 8.25 -11.09 -9.23
CA VAL A 202 9.43 -11.43 -10.02
C VAL A 202 9.17 -12.47 -11.11
N GLY A 203 7.98 -13.08 -11.14
CA GLY A 203 7.66 -14.22 -12.01
C GLY A 203 8.19 -15.54 -11.47
N LYS A 204 7.49 -16.64 -11.78
CA LYS A 204 7.71 -17.97 -11.16
C LYS A 204 9.12 -18.51 -11.37
N ALA A 205 9.67 -18.37 -12.58
CA ALA A 205 11.01 -18.85 -12.90
C ALA A 205 12.11 -18.14 -12.09
N VAL A 206 12.01 -16.81 -11.95
CA VAL A 206 12.96 -16.02 -11.14
C VAL A 206 12.77 -16.32 -9.66
N ALA A 207 11.51 -16.42 -9.21
CA ALA A 207 11.19 -16.78 -7.84
C ALA A 207 11.85 -18.10 -7.42
N LEU A 208 11.63 -19.17 -8.21
CA LEU A 208 12.20 -20.49 -7.97
C LEU A 208 13.73 -20.42 -7.88
N LYS A 209 14.37 -19.91 -8.94
CA LYS A 209 15.84 -19.91 -9.07
C LYS A 209 16.53 -19.07 -8.01
N LYS A 210 16.03 -17.87 -7.71
CA LYS A 210 16.76 -16.88 -6.89
C LYS A 210 16.37 -16.89 -5.42
N TYR A 211 15.15 -17.31 -5.08
CA TYR A 211 14.61 -17.10 -3.74
C TYR A 211 14.06 -18.37 -3.11
N VAL A 212 13.43 -19.27 -3.87
CA VAL A 212 12.82 -20.49 -3.29
C VAL A 212 13.85 -21.62 -3.15
N THR A 213 14.53 -22.01 -4.24
CA THR A 213 15.53 -23.09 -4.20
C THR A 213 16.68 -22.82 -3.22
N PRO A 214 17.23 -21.58 -3.12
CA PRO A 214 18.26 -21.29 -2.12
C PRO A 214 17.76 -21.27 -0.67
N ASN A 215 16.45 -21.30 -0.44
CA ASN A 215 15.82 -21.32 0.88
C ASN A 215 15.01 -22.62 1.05
N ASP A 216 15.65 -23.75 0.77
CA ASP A 216 15.14 -25.12 0.99
C ASP A 216 13.80 -25.42 0.31
N GLY A 217 13.50 -24.72 -0.78
CA GLY A 217 12.25 -24.92 -1.51
C GLY A 217 11.04 -24.20 -0.89
N SER A 218 11.21 -23.39 0.16
CA SER A 218 10.10 -22.67 0.80
C SER A 218 9.77 -21.37 0.07
N TRP A 219 8.52 -21.24 -0.38
CA TRP A 219 8.01 -19.97 -0.91
C TRP A 219 7.88 -18.92 0.18
N VAL A 220 7.55 -19.34 1.41
CA VAL A 220 7.47 -18.42 2.55
C VAL A 220 8.82 -17.74 2.77
N MET A 221 9.91 -18.52 2.89
CA MET A 221 11.24 -17.94 3.06
C MET A 221 11.71 -17.19 1.82
N GLY A 222 11.45 -17.71 0.61
CA GLY A 222 11.76 -17.00 -0.62
C GLY A 222 11.10 -15.62 -0.71
N HIS A 223 9.81 -15.51 -0.35
CA HIS A 223 9.08 -14.24 -0.33
C HIS A 223 9.66 -13.27 0.70
N ARG A 224 9.96 -13.78 1.90
CA ARG A 224 10.54 -13.00 3.00
C ARG A 224 11.90 -12.41 2.64
N VAL A 225 12.80 -13.22 2.10
CA VAL A 225 14.15 -12.81 1.68
C VAL A 225 14.07 -11.83 0.51
N TRP A 226 13.25 -12.11 -0.50
CA TRP A 226 13.05 -11.19 -1.62
C TRP A 226 12.61 -9.79 -1.17
N LEU A 227 11.61 -9.73 -0.29
CA LEU A 227 11.06 -8.44 0.14
C LEU A 227 12.06 -7.66 1.00
N GLN A 228 12.82 -8.35 1.86
CA GLN A 228 13.93 -7.72 2.59
C GLN A 228 14.99 -7.17 1.63
N ASP A 229 15.44 -7.98 0.68
CA ASP A 229 16.45 -7.59 -0.30
C ASP A 229 16.00 -6.41 -1.15
N PHE A 230 14.72 -6.40 -1.53
CA PHE A 230 14.12 -5.27 -2.22
C PHE A 230 14.19 -4.01 -1.35
N MET A 231 13.67 -4.06 -0.11
CA MET A 231 13.65 -2.89 0.77
C MET A 231 15.04 -2.39 1.14
N ASN A 232 16.03 -3.27 1.29
CA ASN A 232 17.41 -2.88 1.54
C ASN A 232 18.00 -2.03 0.40
N ARG A 233 17.56 -2.25 -0.83
CA ARG A 233 18.01 -1.47 -2.01
C ARG A 233 17.19 -0.22 -2.27
N THR A 234 15.91 -0.23 -1.92
CA THR A 234 14.96 0.81 -2.37
C THR A 234 14.46 1.73 -1.28
N ILE A 235 14.38 1.25 -0.04
CA ILE A 235 13.92 2.03 1.11
C ILE A 235 15.14 2.63 1.80
N THR A 236 15.59 3.76 1.25
CA THR A 236 16.77 4.51 1.70
C THR A 236 16.41 5.96 2.11
N PRO A 237 15.77 6.17 3.28
CA PRO A 237 15.46 7.51 3.79
C PRO A 237 16.66 8.48 3.79
N SER A 238 17.89 7.98 3.96
CA SER A 238 19.12 8.77 3.94
C SER A 238 19.34 9.52 2.61
N ALA A 239 18.84 9.00 1.50
CA ALA A 239 18.91 9.64 0.18
C ALA A 239 18.05 10.92 0.09
N PHE A 240 17.10 11.09 1.02
CA PHE A 240 16.17 12.23 1.07
C PHE A 240 16.38 13.12 2.29
N ALA A 241 17.36 12.78 3.14
CA ALA A 241 17.70 13.57 4.32
C ALA A 241 18.64 14.72 3.96
N CYS A 242 18.51 15.84 4.69
CA CYS A 242 19.50 16.91 4.61
C CYS A 242 20.88 16.38 5.03
N ALA A 243 21.93 16.84 4.36
CA ALA A 243 23.30 16.46 4.65
C ALA A 243 23.66 16.75 6.12
N GLY A 244 24.46 15.85 6.72
CA GLY A 244 24.93 15.96 8.10
C GLY A 244 24.42 14.82 8.99
N GLY A 245 24.26 15.12 10.29
CA GLY A 245 24.01 14.09 11.32
C GLY A 245 22.78 13.23 11.08
N LYS A 246 21.67 13.81 10.59
CA LYS A 246 20.44 13.06 10.29
C LYS A 246 20.61 12.07 9.13
N GLN A 247 21.30 12.49 8.07
CA GLN A 247 21.60 11.61 6.95
C GLN A 247 22.49 10.44 7.40
N HIS A 248 23.53 10.72 8.18
CA HIS A 248 24.41 9.67 8.71
C HIS A 248 23.67 8.70 9.63
N LEU A 249 22.79 9.20 10.50
CA LEU A 249 21.95 8.36 11.36
C LEU A 249 21.11 7.38 10.54
N HIS A 250 20.41 7.86 9.50
CA HIS A 250 19.61 6.99 8.63
C HIS A 250 20.46 5.96 7.89
N GLN A 251 21.68 6.31 7.42
CA GLN A 251 22.58 5.33 6.78
C GLN A 251 22.93 4.17 7.75
N VAL A 252 23.18 4.49 9.02
CA VAL A 252 23.47 3.48 10.04
C VAL A 252 22.24 2.60 10.31
N GLU A 253 21.05 3.21 10.44
CA GLU A 253 19.80 2.50 10.67
C GLU A 253 19.38 1.61 9.48
N GLU A 254 19.59 2.05 8.24
CA GLU A 254 19.30 1.30 7.01
C GLU A 254 20.02 -0.06 7.00
N ILE A 255 21.26 -0.09 7.49
CA ILE A 255 22.07 -1.31 7.63
C ILE A 255 21.60 -2.15 8.82
N ARG A 256 21.27 -1.52 9.95
CA ARG A 256 21.02 -2.22 11.22
C ARG A 256 19.60 -2.77 11.41
N SER A 257 18.66 -2.29 10.60
CA SER A 257 17.23 -2.59 10.75
C SER A 257 16.65 -3.35 9.55
N PRO A 258 17.26 -4.45 9.04
CA PRO A 258 16.70 -5.19 7.90
C PRO A 258 15.31 -5.73 8.24
N LEU A 259 14.43 -5.83 7.23
CA LEU A 259 13.01 -6.12 7.43
C LEU A 259 12.76 -7.31 8.37
N LEU A 260 13.45 -8.42 8.18
CA LEU A 260 13.21 -9.63 8.98
C LEU A 260 13.55 -9.42 10.46
N LYS A 261 14.59 -8.66 10.77
CA LYS A 261 14.93 -8.29 12.15
C LYS A 261 13.85 -7.40 12.78
N ILE A 262 13.29 -6.45 12.00
CA ILE A 262 12.18 -5.62 12.47
C ILE A 262 10.96 -6.50 12.77
N THR A 263 10.62 -7.44 11.88
CA THR A 263 9.45 -8.29 12.08
C THR A 263 9.60 -9.24 13.25
N GLU A 264 10.80 -9.75 13.54
CA GLU A 264 11.05 -10.55 14.75
C GLU A 264 10.86 -9.70 16.03
N LYS A 265 11.29 -8.43 16.02
CA LYS A 265 11.04 -7.49 17.13
C LYS A 265 9.55 -7.22 17.36
N LEU A 266 8.74 -7.22 16.30
CA LEU A 266 7.30 -6.94 16.35
C LEU A 266 6.43 -8.18 16.57
N LYS A 267 6.98 -9.38 16.38
CA LYS A 267 6.27 -10.65 16.56
C LYS A 267 5.83 -10.80 18.02
N LYS A 268 4.72 -11.50 18.24
CA LYS A 268 4.14 -11.73 19.56
C LYS A 268 3.83 -13.19 19.79
#